data_AF-A0A285UIW8-F1
#
_entry.id   AF-A0A285UIW8-F1
#
_cell.length_a   1.000
_cell.length_b   1.000
_cell.length_c   1.000
_cell.angle_alpha   90.00
_cell.angle_beta   90.00
_cell.angle_gamma   90.00
#
_symmetry.space_group_name_H-M   'P 1'
#
loop_
_entity.id
_entity.type
_entity.pdbx_description
1 polymer ?
#
loop_
_entity_poly.entity_id
_entity_poly.type
_entity_poly.pdbx_seq_one_letter_code
_entity_poly.pdbx_strand_id
1 'polypeptide(L)'
;MYIENIRNTIKLMTDDQYNEFLIKLRRNLKYKFSTDIKPSELKNQVEKFINKETDKISIRYLEAYLLTLNNLSVDGGIKAILSGKVSKANTWRDLIILATQDQPLPRNVNINALDDVIIKDIKSLFINVVKYCANEKKEVFRDNIHIVNQFLSIPKDLDK
;
A
#
# COMPACT_ATOMS: atom_id res chain seq x y z
N MET A 1 -1.09 -10.92 -23.17
CA MET A 1 -1.37 -9.48 -23.03
C MET A 1 -1.40 -9.05 -21.56
N TYR A 2 -2.35 -9.51 -20.73
CA TYR A 2 -2.45 -9.07 -19.33
C TYR A 2 -1.26 -9.41 -18.43
N ILE A 3 -0.74 -10.64 -18.49
CA ILE A 3 0.47 -11.04 -17.75
C ILE A 3 1.69 -10.22 -18.21
N GLU A 4 1.74 -9.87 -19.50
CA GLU A 4 2.81 -9.05 -20.05
C GLU A 4 2.79 -7.63 -19.47
N ASN A 5 1.60 -7.06 -19.30
CA ASN A 5 1.45 -5.76 -18.67
C ASN A 5 1.91 -5.78 -17.21
N ILE A 6 1.64 -6.87 -16.47
CA ILE A 6 2.15 -7.05 -15.10
C ILE A 6 3.69 -7.14 -15.10
N ARG A 7 4.30 -7.91 -16.00
CA ARG A 7 5.76 -7.98 -16.14
C ARG A 7 6.36 -6.61 -16.43
N ASN A 8 5.81 -5.89 -17.40
CA ASN A 8 6.26 -4.55 -17.77
C ASN A 8 6.12 -3.58 -16.61
N THR A 9 5.03 -3.67 -15.86
CA THR A 9 4.81 -2.84 -14.68
C THR A 9 5.93 -3.00 -13.66
N ILE A 10 6.28 -4.24 -13.33
CA ILE A 10 7.35 -4.52 -12.35
C ILE A 10 8.71 -4.13 -12.94
N LYS A 11 8.94 -4.39 -14.22
CA LYS A 11 10.20 -4.07 -14.92
C LYS A 11 10.49 -2.56 -15.00
N LEU A 12 9.45 -1.73 -15.04
CA LEU A 12 9.56 -0.27 -15.10
C LEU A 12 9.69 0.41 -13.72
N MET A 13 9.70 -0.36 -12.63
CA MET A 13 9.92 0.17 -11.28
C MET A 13 11.34 0.71 -11.13
N THR A 14 11.51 1.80 -10.39
CA THR A 14 12.83 2.20 -9.92
C THR A 14 13.37 1.20 -8.89
N ASP A 15 14.67 1.21 -8.63
CA ASP A 15 15.28 0.31 -7.63
C ASP A 15 14.60 0.39 -6.26
N ASP A 16 14.28 1.60 -5.80
CA ASP A 16 13.54 1.81 -4.55
C ASP A 16 12.14 1.18 -4.57
N GLN A 17 11.40 1.37 -5.67
CA GLN A 17 10.06 0.80 -5.83
C GLN A 17 10.11 -0.72 -5.92
N TYR A 18 11.11 -1.27 -6.61
CA TYR A 18 11.30 -2.69 -6.76
C TYR A 18 11.66 -3.35 -5.42
N ASN A 19 12.54 -2.70 -4.63
CA ASN A 19 12.87 -3.16 -3.28
C ASN A 19 11.65 -3.12 -2.35
N GLU A 20 10.86 -2.05 -2.38
CA GLU A 20 9.61 -1.96 -1.62
C GLU A 20 8.61 -3.05 -2.06
N PHE A 21 8.49 -3.28 -3.36
CA PHE A 21 7.66 -4.34 -3.94
C PHE A 21 8.08 -5.71 -3.41
N LEU A 22 9.37 -6.07 -3.43
CA LEU A 22 9.85 -7.37 -2.93
C LEU A 22 9.57 -7.54 -1.43
N ILE A 23 9.74 -6.50 -0.62
CA ILE A 23 9.45 -6.54 0.82
C ILE A 23 7.96 -6.81 1.07
N LYS A 24 7.07 -6.06 0.39
CA LYS A 24 5.63 -6.21 0.54
C LYS A 24 5.13 -7.53 -0.04
N LEU A 25 5.66 -7.95 -1.18
CA LEU A 25 5.36 -9.23 -1.81
C LEU A 25 5.69 -10.39 -0.88
N ARG A 26 6.88 -10.38 -0.27
CA ARG A 26 7.27 -11.42 0.69
C ARG A 26 6.32 -11.48 1.89
N ARG A 27 5.91 -10.31 2.42
CA ARG A 27 4.92 -10.23 3.51
C ARG A 27 3.57 -10.81 3.07
N ASN A 28 3.09 -10.42 1.88
CA ASN A 28 1.83 -10.93 1.33
C ASN A 28 1.89 -12.45 1.14
N LEU A 29 2.95 -12.99 0.51
CA LEU A 29 3.14 -14.43 0.34
C LEU A 29 3.12 -15.17 1.67
N LYS A 30 3.83 -14.67 2.68
CA LYS A 30 3.89 -15.29 4.01
C LYS A 30 2.54 -15.28 4.72
N TYR A 31 1.90 -14.12 4.81
CA TYR A 31 0.74 -13.93 5.70
C TYR A 31 -0.63 -14.10 5.03
N LYS A 32 -0.72 -13.96 3.70
CA LYS A 32 -1.98 -14.11 2.95
C LYS A 32 -2.04 -15.40 2.15
N PHE A 33 -0.89 -15.95 1.76
CA PHE A 33 -0.80 -17.16 0.91
C PHE A 33 0.00 -18.30 1.55
N SER A 34 0.35 -18.19 2.84
CA SER A 34 1.06 -19.23 3.62
C SER A 34 2.31 -19.79 2.92
N THR A 35 3.03 -18.93 2.20
CA THR A 35 4.24 -19.26 1.45
C THR A 35 5.42 -18.52 2.07
N ASP A 36 6.29 -19.22 2.79
CA ASP A 36 7.55 -18.63 3.28
C ASP A 36 8.66 -18.88 2.26
N ILE A 37 9.34 -17.81 1.86
CA ILE A 37 10.38 -17.81 0.83
C ILE A 37 11.53 -16.90 1.27
N LYS A 38 12.77 -17.32 0.98
CA LYS A 38 13.95 -16.52 1.28
C LYS A 38 14.00 -15.28 0.39
N PRO A 39 14.51 -14.12 0.88
CA PRO A 39 14.57 -12.91 0.08
C PRO A 39 15.29 -13.05 -1.26
N SER A 40 16.42 -13.76 -1.28
CA SER A 40 17.20 -14.03 -2.52
C SER A 40 16.45 -14.90 -3.52
N GLU A 41 15.76 -15.93 -3.02
CA GLU A 41 14.95 -16.84 -3.84
C GLU A 41 13.75 -16.10 -4.45
N LEU A 42 13.07 -15.28 -3.66
CA LEU A 42 11.97 -14.45 -4.14
C LEU A 42 12.43 -13.49 -5.24
N LYS A 43 13.56 -12.81 -5.04
CA LYS A 43 14.13 -11.90 -6.04
C LYS A 43 14.40 -12.64 -7.35
N ASN A 44 15.09 -13.78 -7.29
CA ASN A 44 15.37 -14.60 -8.47
C ASN A 44 14.09 -15.06 -9.17
N GLN A 45 13.06 -15.44 -8.41
CA GLN A 45 11.79 -15.87 -8.99
C GLN A 45 11.05 -14.74 -9.70
N VAL A 46 11.05 -13.54 -9.12
CA VAL A 46 10.46 -12.35 -9.73
C VAL A 46 11.22 -11.96 -11.01
N GLU A 47 12.56 -12.01 -10.99
CA GLU A 47 13.40 -11.76 -12.17
C GLU A 47 13.10 -12.76 -13.30
N LYS A 48 13.05 -14.06 -12.98
CA LYS A 48 12.65 -15.10 -13.95
C LYS A 48 11.26 -14.85 -14.53
N PHE A 49 10.32 -14.37 -13.71
CA PHE A 49 8.98 -14.02 -14.16
C PHE A 49 8.99 -12.84 -15.13
N ILE A 50 9.74 -11.79 -14.82
CA ILE A 50 9.88 -10.59 -15.66
C ILE A 50 10.55 -10.93 -17.00
N ASN A 51 11.58 -11.78 -16.97
CA ASN A 51 12.37 -12.16 -18.14
C ASN A 51 11.74 -13.29 -18.98
N LYS A 52 10.56 -13.80 -18.59
CA LYS A 52 9.88 -14.92 -19.25
C LYS A 52 10.66 -16.24 -19.20
N GLU A 53 11.52 -16.40 -18.21
CA GLU A 53 12.28 -17.63 -17.94
C GLU A 53 11.47 -18.64 -17.11
N THR A 54 10.17 -18.40 -16.95
CA THR A 54 9.23 -19.29 -16.26
C THR A 54 8.06 -19.59 -17.18
N ASP A 55 7.91 -20.87 -17.52
CA ASP A 55 6.87 -21.34 -18.45
C ASP A 55 5.46 -21.24 -17.86
N LYS A 56 5.35 -21.33 -16.52
CA LYS A 56 4.08 -21.19 -15.79
C LYS A 56 4.30 -20.47 -14.46
N ILE A 57 3.58 -19.36 -14.27
CA ILE A 57 3.43 -18.74 -12.95
C ILE A 57 2.26 -19.41 -12.22
N SER A 58 2.44 -19.73 -10.93
CA SER A 58 1.30 -20.22 -10.15
C SER A 58 0.29 -19.09 -9.91
N ILE A 59 -1.00 -19.45 -9.85
CA ILE A 59 -2.08 -18.50 -9.60
C ILE A 59 -1.85 -17.74 -8.29
N ARG A 60 -1.40 -18.42 -7.23
CA ARG A 60 -1.09 -17.79 -5.94
C ARG A 60 -0.05 -16.68 -6.04
N TYR A 61 1.00 -16.90 -6.83
CA TYR A 61 2.02 -15.87 -7.04
C TYR A 61 1.48 -14.70 -7.87
N LEU A 62 0.66 -14.97 -8.87
CA LEU A 62 0.01 -13.93 -9.66
C LEU A 62 -0.93 -13.07 -8.80
N GLU A 63 -1.76 -13.69 -7.95
CA GLU A 63 -2.61 -12.99 -6.98
C GLU A 63 -1.78 -12.18 -5.98
N ALA A 64 -0.68 -12.74 -5.48
CA ALA A 64 0.23 -12.02 -4.60
C ALA A 64 0.87 -10.80 -5.28
N TYR A 65 1.21 -10.88 -6.58
CA TYR A 65 1.72 -9.73 -7.33
C TYR A 65 0.68 -8.62 -7.44
N LEU A 66 -0.55 -8.98 -7.84
CA LEU A 66 -1.65 -8.01 -7.98
C LEU A 66 -2.00 -7.34 -6.64
N LEU A 67 -2.08 -8.12 -5.57
CA LEU A 67 -2.30 -7.60 -4.22
C LEU A 67 -1.17 -6.66 -3.81
N THR A 68 0.07 -7.03 -4.09
CA THR A 68 1.23 -6.18 -3.76
C THR A 68 1.21 -4.87 -4.54
N LEU A 69 0.78 -4.90 -5.81
CA LEU A 69 0.63 -3.69 -6.61
C LEU A 69 -0.48 -2.78 -6.06
N ASN A 70 -1.58 -3.33 -5.55
CA ASN A 70 -2.60 -2.55 -4.81
C ASN A 70 -2.03 -1.93 -3.52
N ASN A 71 -1.11 -2.62 -2.83
CA ASN A 71 -0.44 -2.07 -1.64
C ASN A 71 0.57 -0.95 -1.96
N LEU A 72 0.93 -0.76 -3.23
CA LEU A 72 1.86 0.29 -3.69
C LEU A 72 1.15 1.46 -4.37
N SER A 73 -0.06 1.24 -4.89
CA SER A 73 -0.83 2.22 -5.64
C SER A 73 -2.31 1.90 -5.61
N VAL A 74 -3.15 2.94 -5.59
CA VAL A 74 -4.61 2.78 -5.70
C VAL A 74 -4.95 2.05 -7.00
N ASP A 75 -5.67 0.93 -6.85
CA ASP A 75 -6.01 0.01 -7.94
C ASP A 75 -4.80 -0.49 -8.72
N GLY A 76 -3.63 -0.58 -8.08
CA GLY A 76 -2.37 -0.86 -8.76
C GLY A 76 -2.36 -2.19 -9.51
N GLY A 77 -3.01 -3.22 -8.99
CA GLY A 77 -3.17 -4.50 -9.69
C GLY A 77 -4.02 -4.38 -10.95
N ILE A 78 -5.15 -3.67 -10.89
CA ILE A 78 -6.02 -3.44 -12.06
C ILE A 78 -5.31 -2.57 -13.10
N LYS A 79 -4.64 -1.50 -12.66
CA LYS A 79 -3.85 -0.63 -13.55
C LYS A 79 -2.69 -1.41 -14.19
N ALA A 80 -2.00 -2.27 -13.44
CA ALA A 80 -0.96 -3.12 -13.99
C ALA A 80 -1.50 -4.08 -15.06
N ILE A 81 -2.70 -4.65 -14.87
CA ILE A 81 -3.35 -5.51 -15.87
C ILE A 81 -3.71 -4.71 -17.13
N LEU A 82 -4.34 -3.55 -16.97
CA LEU A 82 -4.94 -2.80 -18.09
C LEU A 82 -3.94 -1.93 -18.85
N SER A 83 -3.04 -1.24 -18.15
CA SER A 83 -2.17 -0.21 -18.73
C SER A 83 -0.67 -0.49 -18.59
N GLY A 84 -0.29 -1.52 -17.82
CA GLY A 84 1.11 -1.87 -17.60
C GLY A 84 1.91 -0.82 -16.82
N LYS A 85 1.22 0.05 -16.07
CA LYS A 85 1.83 1.11 -15.27
C LYS A 85 1.11 1.24 -13.92
N VAL A 86 1.88 1.55 -12.87
CA VAL A 86 1.35 2.02 -11.59
C VAL A 86 1.82 3.43 -11.33
N SER A 87 0.91 4.30 -10.88
CA SER A 87 1.24 5.67 -10.48
C SER A 87 1.36 5.76 -8.97
N LYS A 88 2.22 6.64 -8.45
CA LYS A 88 2.19 7.01 -7.03
C LYS A 88 0.88 7.73 -6.71
N ALA A 89 0.55 7.81 -5.42
CA ALA A 89 -0.52 8.69 -4.96
C ALA A 89 -0.17 10.14 -5.31
N ASN A 90 -1.01 10.75 -6.14
CA ASN A 90 -0.83 12.13 -6.60
C ASN A 90 -1.95 13.04 -6.08
N THR A 91 -2.98 12.47 -5.45
CA THR A 91 -4.12 13.19 -4.88
C THR A 91 -4.34 12.79 -3.41
N TRP A 92 -5.03 13.66 -2.66
CA TRP A 92 -5.48 13.34 -1.30
C TRP A 92 -6.34 12.07 -1.24
N ARG A 93 -7.18 11.87 -2.25
CA ARG A 93 -7.97 10.65 -2.39
C ARG A 93 -7.09 9.43 -2.46
N ASP A 94 -6.03 9.47 -3.27
CA ASP A 94 -5.13 8.34 -3.41
C ASP A 94 -4.42 8.01 -2.09
N LEU A 95 -3.96 9.05 -1.39
CA LEU A 95 -3.30 8.90 -0.10
C LEU A 95 -4.22 8.28 0.96
N ILE A 96 -5.47 8.76 1.06
CA ILE A 96 -6.46 8.24 2.00
C ILE A 96 -6.77 6.77 1.70
N ILE A 97 -7.01 6.42 0.44
CA ILE A 97 -7.29 5.02 0.05
C ILE A 97 -6.09 4.13 0.40
N LEU A 98 -4.87 4.53 0.04
CA LEU A 98 -3.67 3.75 0.34
C LEU A 98 -3.43 3.56 1.85
N ALA A 99 -3.74 4.58 2.65
CA ALA A 99 -3.55 4.55 4.09
C ALA A 99 -4.62 3.74 4.85
N THR A 100 -5.77 3.46 4.21
CA THR A 100 -6.94 2.85 4.88
C THR A 100 -7.40 1.53 4.28
N GLN A 101 -6.97 1.19 3.06
CA GLN A 101 -7.47 0.01 2.32
C GLN A 101 -7.26 -1.32 3.04
N ASP A 102 -6.29 -1.43 3.95
CA ASP A 102 -5.99 -2.64 4.71
C ASP A 102 -6.68 -2.69 6.08
N GLN A 103 -7.40 -1.64 6.47
CA GLN A 103 -8.07 -1.54 7.77
C GLN A 103 -9.58 -1.35 7.63
N PRO A 104 -10.41 -2.26 8.19
CA PRO A 104 -11.85 -2.00 8.28
C PRO A 104 -12.13 -0.88 9.28
N LEU A 105 -13.30 -0.25 9.15
CA LEU A 105 -13.79 0.69 10.17
C LEU A 105 -13.80 0.02 11.56
N PRO A 106 -13.35 0.71 12.63
CA PRO A 106 -13.39 0.17 13.98
C PRO A 106 -14.82 -0.20 14.41
N ARG A 107 -14.97 -1.33 15.12
CA ARG A 107 -16.29 -1.89 15.48
C ARG A 107 -17.16 -0.97 16.36
N ASN A 108 -16.53 -0.05 17.08
CA ASN A 108 -17.17 0.92 17.97
C ASN A 108 -17.63 2.20 17.26
N VAL A 109 -17.40 2.33 15.96
CA VAL A 109 -17.89 3.47 15.17
C VAL A 109 -19.33 3.22 14.74
N ASN A 110 -20.26 4.08 15.18
CA ASN A 110 -21.64 4.04 14.71
C ASN A 110 -21.72 4.60 13.29
N ILE A 111 -21.90 3.73 12.30
CA ILE A 111 -21.97 4.09 10.88
C ILE A 111 -23.14 5.06 10.61
N ASN A 112 -24.24 4.92 11.34
CA ASN A 112 -25.41 5.80 11.16
C ASN A 112 -25.16 7.24 11.64
N ALA A 113 -24.10 7.45 12.44
CA ALA A 113 -23.69 8.78 12.88
C ALA A 113 -22.74 9.46 11.87
N LEU A 114 -22.22 8.75 10.85
CA LEU A 114 -21.31 9.30 9.85
C LEU A 114 -22.08 10.11 8.79
N ASP A 115 -22.59 11.26 9.18
CA ASP A 115 -23.21 12.22 8.27
C ASP A 115 -22.16 13.03 7.48
N ASP A 116 -22.64 13.88 6.56
CA ASP A 116 -21.79 14.70 5.70
C ASP A 116 -20.89 15.67 6.50
N VAL A 117 -21.34 16.12 7.68
CA VAL A 117 -20.58 17.01 8.56
C VAL A 117 -19.42 16.24 9.18
N ILE A 118 -19.68 15.08 9.77
CA ILE A 118 -18.63 14.23 10.35
C ILE A 118 -17.65 13.76 9.26
N ILE A 119 -18.13 13.39 8.08
CA ILE A 119 -17.26 13.01 6.96
C ILE A 119 -16.35 14.17 6.56
N LYS A 120 -16.88 15.41 6.52
CA LYS A 120 -16.08 16.61 6.23
C LYS A 120 -15.02 16.86 7.30
N ASP A 121 -15.35 16.65 8.57
CA ASP A 121 -14.42 16.83 9.68
C ASP A 121 -13.32 15.76 9.69
N ILE A 122 -13.64 14.49 9.42
CA ILE A 122 -12.65 13.41 9.26
C ILE A 122 -11.68 13.74 8.11
N LYS A 123 -12.20 14.18 6.95
CA LYS A 123 -11.36 14.63 5.83
C LYS A 123 -10.45 15.78 6.25
N SER A 124 -10.99 16.76 6.96
CA SER A 124 -10.23 17.93 7.42
C SER A 124 -9.14 17.53 8.42
N LEU A 125 -9.43 16.62 9.34
CA LEU A 125 -8.46 16.07 10.29
C LEU A 125 -7.28 15.41 9.55
N PHE A 126 -7.57 14.54 8.59
CA PHE A 126 -6.53 13.86 7.80
C PHE A 126 -5.64 14.87 7.06
N ILE A 127 -6.25 15.85 6.39
CA ILE A 127 -5.53 16.90 5.67
C ILE A 127 -4.69 17.75 6.63
N ASN A 128 -5.25 18.14 7.78
CA ASN A 128 -4.57 19.00 8.75
C ASN A 128 -3.37 18.30 9.39
N VAL A 129 -3.49 17.02 9.74
CA VAL A 129 -2.36 16.22 10.25
C VAL A 129 -1.23 16.18 9.23
N VAL A 130 -1.54 15.85 7.98
CA VAL A 130 -0.50 15.77 6.93
C VAL A 130 0.12 17.14 6.66
N LYS A 131 -0.69 18.21 6.60
CA LYS A 131 -0.19 19.59 6.44
C LYS A 131 0.71 20.03 7.60
N TYR A 132 0.32 19.71 8.83
CA TYR A 132 1.09 20.05 10.03
C TYR A 132 2.46 19.35 10.03
N CYS A 133 2.50 18.08 9.61
CA CYS A 133 3.74 17.32 9.57
C CYS A 133 4.61 17.66 8.35
N ALA A 134 4.02 18.20 7.27
CA ALA A 134 4.65 18.37 5.97
C ALA A 134 6.02 19.06 6.06
N ASN A 135 7.02 18.41 5.45
CA ASN A 135 8.37 18.92 5.39
C ASN A 135 9.06 18.44 4.10
N GLU A 136 9.95 19.24 3.52
CA GLU A 136 10.71 18.86 2.33
C GLU A 136 11.65 17.67 2.60
N LYS A 137 12.18 17.57 3.82
CA LYS A 137 13.03 16.45 4.22
C LYS A 137 12.17 15.26 4.63
N LYS A 138 12.28 14.16 3.87
CA LYS A 138 11.54 12.90 4.10
C LYS A 138 11.64 12.40 5.53
N GLU A 139 12.83 12.40 6.13
CA GLU A 139 13.01 11.89 7.50
C GLU A 139 12.30 12.77 8.53
N VAL A 140 12.36 14.10 8.38
CA VAL A 140 11.63 15.03 9.26
C VAL A 140 10.11 14.86 9.11
N PHE A 141 9.63 14.72 7.87
CA PHE A 141 8.22 14.46 7.62
C PHE A 141 7.75 13.16 8.30
N ARG A 142 8.57 12.10 8.21
CA ARG A 142 8.31 10.81 8.86
C ARG A 142 8.26 10.95 10.39
N ASP A 143 9.24 11.62 10.98
CA ASP A 143 9.32 11.81 12.43
C ASP A 143 8.13 12.62 12.95
N ASN A 144 7.76 13.69 12.24
CA ASN A 144 6.57 14.49 12.57
C ASN A 144 5.29 13.65 12.55
N ILE A 145 5.09 12.82 11.52
CA ILE A 145 3.94 11.91 11.44
C ILE A 145 3.95 10.93 12.63
N HIS A 146 5.11 10.39 12.99
CA HIS A 146 5.24 9.47 14.11
C HIS A 146 4.84 10.13 15.44
N ILE A 147 5.34 11.34 15.70
CA ILE A 147 5.05 12.11 16.91
C ILE A 147 3.56 12.44 17.02
N VAL A 148 2.95 12.93 15.94
CA VAL A 148 1.51 13.25 15.94
C VAL A 148 0.67 11.99 16.13
N ASN A 149 1.05 10.87 15.50
CA ASN A 149 0.33 9.62 15.69
C ASN A 149 0.44 9.10 17.13
N GLN A 150 1.61 9.23 17.76
CA GLN A 150 1.77 8.91 19.18
C GLN A 150 0.86 9.78 20.05
N PHE A 151 0.83 11.09 19.81
CA PHE A 151 -0.02 12.04 20.53
C PHE A 151 -1.51 11.67 20.42
N LEU A 152 -2.00 11.39 19.22
CA LEU A 152 -3.40 10.99 18.99
C LEU A 152 -3.74 9.61 19.57
N SER A 153 -2.74 8.77 19.81
CA SER A 153 -2.90 7.43 20.39
C SER A 153 -2.84 7.43 21.92
N ILE A 154 -2.53 8.57 22.55
CA ILE A 154 -2.62 8.70 24.00
C ILE A 154 -4.08 8.41 24.36
N PRO A 155 -4.36 7.36 25.15
CA PRO A 155 -5.72 7.08 25.59
C PRO A 155 -6.26 8.35 26.20
N LYS A 156 -7.47 8.76 25.81
CA LYS A 156 -8.16 9.72 26.65
C LYS A 156 -8.23 9.06 28.03
N ASP A 157 -7.59 9.68 29.02
CA ASP A 157 -7.96 9.50 30.42
C ASP A 157 -9.40 10.01 30.55
N LEU A 158 -10.34 9.20 30.08
CA LEU A 158 -11.72 9.26 30.51
C LEU A 158 -11.69 8.60 31.87
N ASP A 159 -11.47 9.43 32.88
CA ASP A 159 -11.73 9.06 34.27
C ASP A 159 -13.06 8.28 34.36
N LYS A 160 -12.98 7.23 35.18
CA LYS A 160 -14.01 6.28 35.62
C LYS A 160 -15.47 6.70 35.49
#